data_AF-A0A1I0JUE9-F1
#
_entry.id   AF-A0A1I0JUE9-F1
#
_cell.length_a   1.000
_cell.length_b   1.000
_cell.length_c   1.000
_cell.angle_alpha   90.00
_cell.angle_beta   90.00
_cell.angle_gamma   90.00
#
_symmetry.space_group_name_H-M   'P 1'
#
loop_
_entity.id
_entity.type
_entity.pdbx_description
1 polymer ?
#
loop_
_entity_poly.entity_id
_entity_poly.type
_entity_poly.pdbx_seq_one_letter_code
_entity_poly.pdbx_strand_id
1 'polypeptide(L)'
;MDRGAMTEISGNNLGFLMGDERSPRQMVEFLKEGARLRSFGDVLRQVYPHEDLAARLTGGLGEITGDSRDSLAKKVRNWLKGQNMPQNREALFQISFALGLDETGASRLLGAAAETGIHYRNPEELAYAFALRTGASYEKALELKDMAHAVCAGLMGGGKEKARGETPSIYTRQLRDAFGQVQTEEELEAFFREHAGELGRLHETAYEKFHELLDLLQKPVGERDRRVQEKLDREDEEREYSMRDVIVEYLGMNVPEARNLAGMTPLQRLVKRFWPNESSLFNMRNRKEDVSRKVMILLYLITEAFDEETEDEEENYPDDLEDEDADTRLEIRFEKMNLFLNTYGMNLLDPGNAFDLLVLYSMKAQESGERMAEVLDALFMGQGRRKKVEESETGRGYDKGDA
;
A
#
# COMPACT_ATOMS: atom_id res chain seq x y z
N MET A 1 -17.11 -11.80 -6.69
CA MET A 1 -16.64 -11.98 -5.28
C MET A 1 -17.23 -13.22 -4.59
N ASP A 2 -16.43 -14.24 -4.23
CA ASP A 2 -16.93 -15.39 -3.45
C ASP A 2 -17.12 -15.05 -1.96
N ARG A 3 -18.38 -14.85 -1.55
CA ARG A 3 -18.75 -14.53 -0.16
C ARG A 3 -18.57 -15.74 0.79
N GLY A 4 -18.48 -16.96 0.28
CA GLY A 4 -18.37 -18.18 1.09
C GLY A 4 -17.00 -18.35 1.78
N ALA A 5 -15.97 -17.67 1.29
CA ALA A 5 -14.60 -17.74 1.82
C ALA A 5 -14.21 -16.55 2.74
N MET A 6 -15.13 -15.62 2.99
CA MET A 6 -14.82 -14.36 3.69
C MET A 6 -14.91 -14.51 5.22
N THR A 7 -14.03 -13.80 5.93
CA THR A 7 -14.14 -13.68 7.40
C THR A 7 -15.44 -12.97 7.77
N GLU A 8 -15.97 -13.21 8.98
CA GLU A 8 -17.16 -12.50 9.49
C GLU A 8 -16.98 -10.97 9.43
N ILE A 9 -15.76 -10.48 9.65
CA ILE A 9 -15.38 -9.07 9.54
C ILE A 9 -15.57 -8.58 8.10
N SER A 10 -14.97 -9.27 7.13
CA SER A 10 -15.03 -8.90 5.71
C SER A 10 -16.47 -9.01 5.18
N GLY A 11 -17.21 -10.04 5.58
CA GLY A 11 -18.61 -10.24 5.22
C GLY A 11 -19.53 -9.15 5.76
N ASN A 12 -19.35 -8.70 7.00
CA ASN A 12 -20.10 -7.57 7.57
C ASN A 12 -19.90 -6.29 6.75
N ASN A 13 -18.65 -5.98 6.42
CA ASN A 13 -18.33 -4.72 5.75
C ASN A 13 -18.75 -4.72 4.28
N LEU A 14 -18.53 -5.82 3.56
CA LEU A 14 -19.03 -5.95 2.19
C LEU A 14 -20.57 -5.99 2.17
N GLY A 15 -21.21 -6.66 3.14
CA GLY A 15 -22.67 -6.67 3.26
C GLY A 15 -23.28 -5.27 3.37
N PHE A 16 -22.58 -4.32 3.98
CA PHE A 16 -23.01 -2.91 4.00
C PHE A 16 -22.90 -2.24 2.62
N LEU A 17 -21.83 -2.53 1.87
CA LEU A 17 -21.57 -1.92 0.57
C LEU A 17 -22.50 -2.44 -0.53
N MET A 18 -22.89 -3.71 -0.49
CA MET A 18 -23.72 -4.34 -1.53
C MET A 18 -25.19 -3.90 -1.46
N GLY A 19 -25.88 -3.95 -2.60
CA GLY A 19 -27.27 -3.52 -2.76
C GLY A 19 -27.41 -2.02 -3.01
N ASP A 20 -28.41 -1.39 -2.39
CA ASP A 20 -28.71 0.03 -2.60
C ASP A 20 -27.49 0.94 -2.39
N GLU A 21 -27.42 2.01 -3.20
CA GLU A 21 -26.35 3.00 -3.10
C GLU A 21 -26.29 3.62 -1.70
N ARG A 22 -25.09 3.67 -1.14
CA ARG A 22 -24.82 4.29 0.16
C ARG A 22 -24.30 5.69 -0.08
N SER A 23 -24.88 6.67 0.60
CA SER A 23 -24.41 8.06 0.56
C SER A 23 -23.11 8.24 1.39
N PRO A 24 -22.33 9.31 1.13
CA PRO A 24 -21.11 9.59 1.88
C PRO A 24 -21.33 9.69 3.39
N ARG A 25 -22.48 10.23 3.82
CA ARG A 25 -22.85 10.33 5.24
C ARG A 25 -23.13 8.97 5.86
N GLN A 26 -23.85 8.10 5.16
CA GLN A 26 -24.10 6.73 5.62
C GLN A 26 -22.79 5.94 5.72
N MET A 27 -21.85 6.17 4.81
CA MET A 27 -20.52 5.57 4.90
C MET A 27 -19.75 6.05 6.14
N VAL A 28 -19.79 7.34 6.45
CA VAL A 28 -19.17 7.89 7.68
C VAL A 28 -19.83 7.34 8.94
N GLU A 29 -21.16 7.21 8.98
CA GLU A 29 -21.88 6.60 10.10
C GLU A 29 -21.51 5.13 10.27
N PHE A 30 -21.45 4.39 9.17
CA PHE A 30 -21.02 3.00 9.18
C PHE A 30 -19.58 2.87 9.69
N LEU A 31 -18.63 3.68 9.22
CA LEU A 31 -17.26 3.65 9.74
C LEU A 31 -17.14 3.95 11.23
N LYS A 32 -18.07 4.72 11.81
CA LYS A 32 -18.07 5.05 13.23
C LYS A 32 -18.66 3.94 14.09
N GLU A 33 -19.74 3.31 13.64
CA GLU A 33 -20.58 2.47 14.50
C GLU A 33 -20.87 1.05 13.96
N GLY A 34 -20.82 0.85 12.65
CA GLY A 34 -21.20 -0.42 12.00
C GLY A 34 -20.04 -1.23 11.41
N ALA A 35 -18.94 -0.58 11.02
CA ALA A 35 -17.81 -1.23 10.39
C ALA A 35 -17.03 -2.07 11.41
N ARG A 36 -16.75 -3.32 11.04
CA ARG A 36 -15.87 -4.18 11.82
C ARG A 36 -14.46 -4.04 11.27
N LEU A 37 -13.56 -3.43 12.02
CA LEU A 37 -12.17 -3.25 11.59
C LEU A 37 -11.29 -4.37 12.14
N ARG A 38 -10.49 -4.99 11.27
CA ARG A 38 -9.58 -6.07 11.64
C ARG A 38 -8.48 -5.52 12.54
N SER A 39 -8.39 -6.04 13.76
CA SER A 39 -7.31 -5.72 14.68
C SER A 39 -6.12 -6.65 14.49
N PHE A 40 -4.95 -6.26 15.01
CA PHE A 40 -3.80 -7.15 15.03
C PHE A 40 -4.07 -8.45 15.80
N GLY A 41 -4.90 -8.40 16.84
CA GLY A 41 -5.35 -9.59 17.56
C GLY A 41 -6.15 -10.56 16.69
N ASP A 42 -6.95 -10.07 15.75
CA ASP A 42 -7.71 -10.91 14.83
C ASP A 42 -6.80 -11.61 13.82
N VAL A 43 -5.78 -10.90 13.33
CA VAL A 43 -4.73 -11.48 12.47
C VAL A 43 -3.99 -12.60 13.22
N LEU A 44 -3.59 -12.36 14.47
CA LEU A 44 -2.91 -13.36 15.30
C LEU A 44 -3.76 -14.63 15.48
N ARG A 45 -5.06 -14.49 15.74
CA ARG A 45 -5.98 -15.64 15.85
C ARG A 45 -6.19 -16.36 14.52
N GLN A 46 -6.08 -15.65 13.40
CA GLN A 46 -6.21 -16.25 12.07
C GLN A 46 -4.98 -17.08 11.71
N VAL A 47 -3.77 -16.58 11.98
CA VAL A 47 -2.52 -17.30 11.67
C VAL A 47 -2.17 -18.37 12.72
N TYR A 48 -2.72 -18.26 13.94
CA TYR A 48 -2.53 -19.22 15.02
C TYR A 48 -3.85 -19.44 15.79
N PRO A 49 -4.71 -20.37 15.32
CA PRO A 49 -6.06 -20.58 15.85
C PRO A 49 -6.08 -21.54 17.06
N HIS A 50 -5.12 -21.42 17.98
CA HIS A 50 -5.04 -22.25 19.19
C HIS A 50 -5.32 -21.43 20.46
N GLU A 51 -5.91 -22.08 21.47
CA GLU A 51 -6.34 -21.43 22.72
C GLU A 51 -5.17 -20.88 23.54
N ASP A 52 -3.97 -21.44 23.37
CA ASP A 52 -2.76 -21.07 24.07
C ASP A 52 -2.00 -19.88 23.44
N LEU A 53 -2.57 -19.21 22.41
CA LEU A 53 -1.96 -18.08 21.69
C LEU A 53 -1.25 -17.07 22.60
N ALA A 54 -1.89 -16.64 23.68
CA ALA A 54 -1.29 -15.67 24.61
C ALA A 54 -0.08 -16.25 25.37
N ALA A 55 -0.17 -17.51 25.79
CA ALA A 55 0.92 -18.21 26.48
C ALA A 55 2.07 -18.50 25.53
N ARG A 56 1.78 -18.97 24.31
CA ARG A 56 2.74 -19.23 23.24
C ARG A 56 3.54 -17.98 22.88
N LEU A 57 2.86 -16.85 22.63
CA LEU A 57 3.53 -15.58 22.34
C LEU A 57 4.40 -15.10 23.50
N THR A 58 3.88 -15.15 24.72
CA THR A 58 4.62 -14.66 25.90
C THR A 58 5.87 -15.51 26.16
N GLY A 59 5.76 -16.84 26.03
CA GLY A 59 6.88 -17.76 26.21
C GLY A 59 7.91 -17.64 25.09
N GLY A 60 7.47 -17.78 23.83
CA GLY A 60 8.36 -17.76 22.68
C GLY A 60 9.08 -16.43 22.49
N LEU A 61 8.41 -15.30 22.73
CA LEU A 61 9.10 -13.99 22.72
C LEU A 61 10.08 -13.86 23.89
N GLY A 62 9.79 -14.45 25.05
CA GLY A 62 10.71 -14.47 26.19
C GLY A 62 12.01 -15.21 25.88
N GLU A 63 11.91 -16.33 25.16
CA GLU A 63 13.07 -17.09 24.67
C GLU A 63 13.88 -16.31 23.64
N ILE A 64 13.21 -15.57 22.76
CA ILE A 64 13.84 -14.82 21.66
C ILE A 64 14.50 -13.51 22.14
N THR A 65 13.81 -12.71 22.95
CA THR A 65 14.25 -11.35 23.30
C THR A 65 14.90 -11.25 24.68
N GLY A 66 14.68 -12.24 25.55
CA GLY A 66 15.07 -12.16 26.97
C GLY A 66 14.25 -11.17 27.80
N ASP A 67 13.18 -10.59 27.24
CA ASP A 67 12.31 -9.65 27.96
C ASP A 67 11.60 -10.35 29.14
N SER A 68 11.27 -9.58 30.18
CA SER A 68 10.54 -10.12 31.33
C SER A 68 9.12 -10.58 30.96
N ARG A 69 8.70 -11.70 31.53
CA ARG A 69 7.39 -12.32 31.28
C ARG A 69 6.22 -11.36 31.51
N ASP A 70 6.28 -10.52 32.55
CA ASP A 70 5.21 -9.56 32.86
C ASP A 70 5.08 -8.46 31.81
N SER A 71 6.22 -7.96 31.31
CA SER A 71 6.26 -6.95 30.24
C SER A 71 5.68 -7.52 28.94
N LEU A 72 6.10 -8.74 28.56
CA LEU A 72 5.60 -9.44 27.39
C LEU A 72 4.12 -9.76 27.50
N ALA A 73 3.65 -10.27 28.65
CA ALA A 73 2.25 -10.57 28.87
C ALA A 73 1.37 -9.32 28.74
N LYS A 74 1.86 -8.15 29.16
CA LYS A 74 1.18 -6.87 28.95
C LYS A 74 1.15 -6.46 27.47
N LYS A 75 2.27 -6.57 26.76
CA LYS A 75 2.35 -6.28 25.31
C LYS A 75 1.38 -7.17 24.53
N VAL A 76 1.46 -8.50 24.73
CA VAL A 76 0.59 -9.50 24.09
C VAL A 76 -0.89 -9.24 24.38
N ARG A 77 -1.24 -8.94 25.63
CA ARG A 77 -2.63 -8.60 25.99
C ARG A 77 -3.15 -7.37 25.24
N ASN A 78 -2.30 -6.34 25.07
CA ASN A 78 -2.69 -5.14 24.34
C ASN A 78 -2.87 -5.42 22.83
N TRP A 79 -2.01 -6.27 22.25
CA TRP A 79 -2.14 -6.75 20.87
C TRP A 79 -3.44 -7.53 20.64
N LEU A 80 -3.74 -8.51 21.51
CA LEU A 80 -4.95 -9.34 21.40
C LEU A 80 -6.25 -8.56 21.64
N LYS A 81 -6.18 -7.41 22.31
CA LYS A 81 -7.28 -6.45 22.48
C LYS A 81 -7.35 -5.41 21.38
N GLY A 82 -6.45 -5.43 20.39
CA GLY A 82 -6.41 -4.45 19.31
C GLY A 82 -6.01 -3.04 19.73
N GLN A 83 -5.40 -2.87 20.90
CA GLN A 83 -5.05 -1.54 21.43
C GLN A 83 -3.80 -0.95 20.77
N ASN A 84 -2.86 -1.79 20.39
CA ASN A 84 -1.66 -1.42 19.66
C ASN A 84 -1.14 -2.62 18.85
N MET A 85 -0.06 -2.40 18.10
CA MET A 85 0.60 -3.41 17.28
C MET A 85 2.10 -3.08 17.17
N PRO A 86 2.96 -4.07 16.87
CA PRO A 86 4.37 -3.81 16.56
C PRO A 86 4.54 -2.79 15.43
N GLN A 87 5.57 -1.95 15.53
CA GLN A 87 5.85 -0.91 14.52
C GLN A 87 7.08 -1.22 13.66
N ASN A 88 7.92 -2.16 14.08
CA ASN A 88 9.08 -2.61 13.30
C ASN A 88 8.80 -4.02 12.73
N ARG A 89 9.38 -4.29 11.57
CA ARG A 89 9.18 -5.56 10.84
C ARG A 89 9.88 -6.73 11.54
N GLU A 90 11.02 -6.48 12.19
CA GLU A 90 11.74 -7.51 12.96
C GLU A 90 10.89 -8.12 14.08
N ALA A 91 10.13 -7.31 14.84
CA ALA A 91 9.21 -7.84 15.85
C ALA A 91 8.10 -8.71 15.24
N LEU A 92 7.69 -8.46 14.00
CA LEU A 92 6.71 -9.31 13.29
C LEU A 92 7.33 -10.67 12.91
N PHE A 93 8.60 -10.69 12.52
CA PHE A 93 9.34 -11.95 12.35
C PHE A 93 9.50 -12.68 13.68
N GLN A 94 9.92 -12.00 14.76
CA GLN A 94 10.03 -12.60 16.09
C GLN A 94 8.71 -13.22 16.55
N ILE A 95 7.58 -12.55 16.31
CA ILE A 95 6.24 -13.12 16.55
C ILE A 95 6.00 -14.37 15.69
N SER A 96 6.40 -14.35 14.42
CA SER A 96 6.27 -15.51 13.53
C SER A 96 7.06 -16.71 14.05
N PHE A 97 8.30 -16.51 14.49
CA PHE A 97 9.11 -17.57 15.12
C PHE A 97 8.52 -18.03 16.45
N ALA A 98 8.07 -17.12 17.31
CA ALA A 98 7.44 -17.45 18.59
C ALA A 98 6.18 -18.32 18.39
N LEU A 99 5.41 -18.05 17.34
CA LEU A 99 4.23 -18.83 16.98
C LEU A 99 4.54 -20.11 16.20
N GLY A 100 5.76 -20.27 15.66
CA GLY A 100 6.11 -21.38 14.78
C GLY A 100 5.38 -21.33 13.44
N LEU A 101 5.20 -20.13 12.89
CA LEU A 101 4.62 -19.95 11.55
C LEU A 101 5.61 -20.40 10.47
N ASP A 102 5.08 -20.83 9.33
CA ASP A 102 5.86 -21.00 8.10
C ASP A 102 5.99 -19.66 7.34
N GLU A 103 6.68 -19.69 6.20
CA GLU A 103 6.84 -18.53 5.32
C GLU A 103 5.50 -17.91 4.90
N THR A 104 4.48 -18.73 4.63
CA THR A 104 3.15 -18.26 4.22
C THR A 104 2.44 -17.54 5.37
N GLY A 105 2.45 -18.13 6.56
CA GLY A 105 1.87 -17.56 7.78
C GLY A 105 2.56 -16.26 8.19
N ALA A 106 3.88 -16.21 8.09
CA ALA A 106 4.64 -14.99 8.34
C ALA A 106 4.32 -13.90 7.32
N SER A 107 4.30 -14.22 6.02
CA SER A 107 3.94 -13.25 4.97
C SER A 107 2.53 -12.65 5.19
N ARG A 108 1.55 -13.47 5.61
CA ARG A 108 0.21 -12.98 6.00
C ARG A 108 0.25 -12.04 7.20
N LEU A 109 1.00 -12.39 8.25
CA LEU A 109 1.14 -11.57 9.46
C LEU A 109 1.79 -10.22 9.13
N LEU A 110 2.90 -10.23 8.38
CA LEU A 110 3.59 -9.02 7.94
C LEU A 110 2.67 -8.17 7.06
N GLY A 111 1.98 -8.78 6.11
CA GLY A 111 1.13 -8.05 5.18
C GLY A 111 -0.01 -7.30 5.86
N ALA A 112 -0.64 -7.91 6.85
CA ALA A 112 -1.69 -7.26 7.62
C ALA A 112 -1.16 -6.15 8.55
N ALA A 113 0.11 -6.23 8.98
CA ALA A 113 0.67 -5.31 9.97
C ALA A 113 1.57 -4.19 9.39
N ALA A 114 2.16 -4.39 8.21
CA ALA A 114 3.23 -3.55 7.68
C ALA A 114 3.06 -3.19 6.19
N GLU A 115 1.82 -3.19 5.68
CA GLU A 115 1.40 -2.87 4.29
C GLU A 115 1.88 -3.84 3.20
N THR A 116 3.02 -4.51 3.40
CA THR A 116 3.61 -5.51 2.51
C THR A 116 3.96 -6.78 3.27
N GLY A 117 3.85 -7.93 2.59
CA GLY A 117 4.32 -9.23 3.08
C GLY A 117 5.85 -9.29 3.14
N ILE A 118 6.43 -10.50 3.09
CA ILE A 118 7.90 -10.67 3.06
C ILE A 118 8.50 -9.91 1.87
N HIS A 119 9.53 -9.12 2.13
CA HIS A 119 10.24 -8.35 1.12
C HIS A 119 11.32 -9.21 0.46
N TYR A 120 11.00 -9.84 -0.67
CA TYR A 120 11.91 -10.76 -1.36
C TYR A 120 13.16 -10.10 -1.98
N ARG A 121 13.33 -8.78 -1.90
CA ARG A 121 14.60 -8.10 -2.25
C ARG A 121 15.43 -7.73 -1.04
N ASN A 122 14.89 -7.87 0.17
CA ASN A 122 15.64 -7.64 1.40
C ASN A 122 16.33 -8.96 1.81
N PRO A 123 17.67 -9.04 1.75
CA PRO A 123 18.40 -10.25 2.11
C PRO A 123 18.15 -10.69 3.56
N GLU A 124 17.91 -9.75 4.48
CA GLU A 124 17.58 -10.07 5.88
C GLU A 124 16.23 -10.77 5.99
N GLU A 125 15.22 -10.30 5.25
CA GLU A 125 13.89 -10.92 5.27
C GLU A 125 13.88 -12.27 4.57
N LEU A 126 14.71 -12.47 3.56
CA LEU A 126 14.90 -13.77 2.91
C LEU A 126 15.54 -14.79 3.87
N ALA A 127 16.51 -14.38 4.69
CA ALA A 127 17.07 -15.25 5.72
C ALA A 127 16.00 -15.69 6.73
N TYR A 128 15.16 -14.75 7.20
CA TYR A 128 14.02 -15.09 8.07
C TYR A 128 13.01 -16.00 7.37
N ALA A 129 12.65 -15.71 6.11
CA ALA A 129 11.72 -16.51 5.32
C ALA A 129 12.20 -17.95 5.14
N PHE A 130 13.48 -18.14 4.79
CA PHE A 130 14.08 -19.46 4.65
C PHE A 130 14.09 -20.23 5.98
N ALA A 131 14.47 -19.57 7.07
CA ALA A 131 14.47 -20.21 8.39
C ALA A 131 13.06 -20.64 8.81
N LEU A 132 12.03 -19.81 8.57
CA LEU A 132 10.63 -20.17 8.84
C LEU A 132 10.16 -21.33 7.95
N ARG A 133 10.51 -21.33 6.67
CA ARG A 133 10.17 -22.39 5.71
C ARG A 133 10.79 -23.74 6.06
N THR A 134 12.02 -23.73 6.59
CA THR A 134 12.75 -24.95 7.00
C THR A 134 12.52 -25.34 8.47
N GLY A 135 11.75 -24.55 9.22
CA GLY A 135 11.47 -24.81 10.64
C GLY A 135 12.67 -24.57 11.57
N ALA A 136 13.64 -23.76 11.15
CA ALA A 136 14.81 -23.40 11.94
C ALA A 136 14.47 -22.41 13.08
N SER A 137 15.35 -22.33 14.08
CA SER A 137 15.18 -21.39 15.21
C SER A 137 15.45 -19.95 14.80
N TYR A 138 15.00 -18.99 15.62
CA TYR A 138 15.32 -17.58 15.42
C TYR A 138 16.84 -17.31 15.51
N GLU A 139 17.55 -18.00 16.40
CA GLU A 139 19.01 -17.92 16.51
C GLU A 139 19.69 -18.32 15.20
N LYS A 140 19.26 -19.44 14.60
CA LYS A 140 19.76 -19.86 13.29
C LYS A 140 19.41 -18.85 12.20
N ALA A 141 18.22 -18.24 12.26
CA ALA A 141 17.84 -17.19 11.32
C ALA A 141 18.75 -15.94 11.41
N LEU A 142 19.25 -15.61 12.59
CA LEU A 142 20.25 -14.54 12.77
C LEU A 142 21.60 -14.91 12.15
N GLU A 143 22.05 -16.16 12.26
CA GLU A 143 23.26 -16.62 11.58
C GLU A 143 23.12 -16.51 10.05
N LEU A 144 21.96 -16.91 9.51
CA LEU A 144 21.68 -16.81 8.07
C LEU A 144 21.59 -15.35 7.61
N LYS A 145 21.05 -14.47 8.45
CA LYS A 145 21.02 -13.02 8.20
C LYS A 145 22.45 -12.46 8.14
N ASP A 146 23.32 -12.83 9.07
CA ASP A 146 24.72 -12.40 9.07
C ASP A 146 25.48 -12.92 7.84
N MET A 147 25.20 -14.16 7.42
CA MET A 147 25.71 -14.72 6.17
C MET A 147 25.24 -13.90 4.96
N ALA A 148 23.94 -13.57 4.88
CA ALA A 148 23.39 -12.76 3.81
C ALA A 148 24.07 -11.37 3.75
N HIS A 149 24.28 -10.73 4.89
CA HIS A 149 25.03 -9.49 4.99
C HIS A 149 26.47 -9.63 4.50
N ALA A 150 27.19 -10.67 4.93
CA ALA A 150 28.58 -10.89 4.54
C ALA A 150 28.72 -11.10 3.02
N VAL A 151 27.84 -11.91 2.42
CA VAL A 151 27.81 -12.20 0.99
C VAL A 151 27.47 -10.95 0.18
N CYS A 152 26.40 -10.22 0.55
CA CYS A 152 25.97 -9.04 -0.20
C CYS A 152 26.92 -7.84 0.00
N ALA A 153 27.45 -7.61 1.21
CA ALA A 153 28.37 -6.51 1.49
C ALA A 153 29.74 -6.70 0.82
N GLY A 154 30.23 -7.94 0.74
CA GLY A 154 31.49 -8.28 0.07
C GLY A 154 31.50 -7.93 -1.43
N LEU A 155 30.32 -7.86 -2.05
CA LEU A 155 30.14 -7.52 -3.46
C LEU A 155 29.77 -6.05 -3.69
N MET A 156 29.16 -5.37 -2.70
CA MET A 156 28.87 -3.92 -2.74
C MET A 156 30.09 -3.02 -2.49
N GLY A 157 31.22 -3.57 -2.02
CA GLY A 157 32.50 -2.84 -1.90
C GLY A 157 33.23 -2.61 -3.24
N GLY A 158 32.76 -3.26 -4.32
CA GLY A 158 33.33 -3.17 -5.67
C GLY A 158 32.65 -2.12 -6.54
N GLY A 159 32.86 -0.83 -6.22
CA GLY A 159 32.70 0.26 -7.18
C GLY A 159 31.27 0.71 -7.47
N LYS A 160 31.10 2.04 -7.45
CA LYS A 160 30.12 2.73 -8.30
C LYS A 160 30.52 2.55 -9.77
N GLU A 161 30.54 1.32 -10.27
CA GLU A 161 30.60 1.12 -11.71
C GLU A 161 29.20 1.25 -12.25
N LYS A 162 29.07 2.24 -13.14
CA LYS A 162 27.96 2.39 -14.07
C LYS A 162 27.79 1.05 -14.80
N ALA A 163 26.89 0.19 -14.32
CA ALA A 163 26.20 -0.74 -15.20
C ALA A 163 25.21 0.07 -16.05
N ARG A 164 25.75 0.85 -17.00
CA ARG A 164 25.09 1.16 -18.28
C ARG A 164 25.35 -0.03 -19.23
N GLY A 165 25.07 -1.22 -18.73
CA GLY A 165 25.00 -2.46 -19.49
C GLY A 165 23.64 -3.05 -19.17
N GLU A 166 22.99 -3.56 -20.19
CA GLU A 166 21.65 -4.18 -20.19
C GLU A 166 21.62 -5.43 -19.29
N THR A 167 21.86 -5.30 -17.99
CA THR A 167 21.52 -6.36 -17.06
C THR A 167 20.00 -6.32 -16.91
N PRO A 168 19.25 -7.34 -17.36
CA PRO A 168 17.81 -7.34 -17.26
C PRO A 168 17.42 -7.11 -15.79
N SER A 169 16.56 -6.14 -15.52
CA SER A 169 16.01 -5.97 -14.18
C SER A 169 15.24 -7.24 -13.82
N ILE A 170 15.79 -8.10 -12.95
CA ILE A 170 15.05 -9.28 -12.49
C ILE A 170 13.87 -8.80 -11.65
N TYR A 171 12.67 -9.08 -12.13
CA TYR A 171 11.44 -8.63 -11.49
C TYR A 171 11.27 -9.28 -10.11
N THR A 172 10.68 -8.58 -9.13
CA THR A 172 10.44 -9.13 -7.77
C THR A 172 9.76 -10.50 -7.78
N ARG A 173 8.86 -10.74 -8.75
CA ARG A 173 8.21 -12.04 -8.95
C ARG A 173 9.22 -13.13 -9.33
N GLN A 174 10.12 -12.87 -10.27
CA GLN A 174 11.15 -13.83 -10.68
C GLN A 174 12.08 -14.15 -9.52
N LEU A 175 12.49 -13.14 -8.75
CA LEU A 175 13.33 -13.33 -7.57
C LEU A 175 12.64 -14.16 -6.48
N ARG A 176 11.34 -13.91 -6.24
CA ARG A 176 10.52 -14.72 -5.33
C ARG A 176 10.41 -16.17 -5.81
N ASP A 177 10.11 -16.37 -7.09
CA ASP A 177 9.92 -17.71 -7.66
C ASP A 177 11.23 -18.52 -7.64
N ALA A 178 12.37 -17.87 -7.90
CA ALA A 178 13.71 -18.44 -7.75
C ALA A 178 14.03 -18.78 -6.29
N PHE A 179 13.79 -17.86 -5.36
CA PHE A 179 13.97 -18.10 -3.92
C PHE A 179 13.10 -19.27 -3.40
N GLY A 180 11.90 -19.43 -3.95
CA GLY A 180 10.99 -20.53 -3.61
C GLY A 180 11.56 -21.92 -3.93
N GLN A 181 12.56 -22.02 -4.83
CA GLN A 181 13.24 -23.28 -5.14
C GLN A 181 14.36 -23.62 -4.17
N VAL A 182 14.88 -22.67 -3.40
CA VAL A 182 16.00 -22.85 -2.46
C VAL A 182 15.58 -23.70 -1.26
N GLN A 183 16.17 -24.87 -1.05
CA GLN A 183 15.83 -25.79 0.04
C GLN A 183 16.95 -25.98 1.08
N THR A 184 18.20 -25.69 0.74
CA THR A 184 19.36 -25.86 1.65
C THR A 184 20.09 -24.56 1.94
N GLU A 185 20.90 -24.55 3.00
CA GLU A 185 21.73 -23.39 3.36
C GLU A 185 22.77 -23.07 2.29
N GLU A 186 23.33 -24.10 1.64
CA GLU A 186 24.28 -23.94 0.53
C GLU A 186 23.61 -23.30 -0.69
N GLU A 187 22.38 -23.73 -1.01
CA GLU A 187 21.58 -23.13 -2.08
C GLU A 187 21.20 -21.68 -1.73
N LEU A 188 20.92 -21.38 -0.46
CA LEU A 188 20.63 -20.01 -0.01
C LEU A 188 21.86 -19.10 -0.16
N GLU A 189 23.04 -19.57 0.25
CA GLU A 189 24.28 -18.81 0.07
C GLU A 189 24.61 -18.62 -1.43
N ALA A 190 24.37 -19.64 -2.26
CA ALA A 190 24.50 -19.54 -3.72
C ALA A 190 23.54 -18.49 -4.30
N PHE A 191 22.28 -18.52 -3.89
CA PHE A 191 21.26 -17.55 -4.27
C PHE A 191 21.68 -16.11 -3.92
N PHE A 192 22.19 -15.88 -2.70
CA PHE A 192 22.66 -14.55 -2.31
C PHE A 192 23.86 -14.07 -3.13
N ARG A 193 24.78 -14.97 -3.51
CA ARG A 193 25.92 -14.61 -4.39
C ARG A 193 25.46 -14.24 -5.80
N GLU A 194 24.52 -15.02 -6.36
CA GLU A 194 23.98 -14.80 -7.70
C GLU A 194 23.21 -13.47 -7.79
N HIS A 195 22.37 -13.18 -6.78
CA HIS A 195 21.49 -12.01 -6.79
C HIS A 195 22.01 -10.81 -5.96
N ALA A 196 23.26 -10.83 -5.48
CA ALA A 196 23.81 -9.75 -4.63
C ALA A 196 23.72 -8.35 -5.27
N GLY A 197 23.80 -8.27 -6.61
CA GLY A 197 23.67 -7.02 -7.35
C GLY A 197 22.24 -6.48 -7.41
N GLU A 198 21.24 -7.31 -7.12
CA GLU A 198 19.80 -7.01 -7.21
C GLU A 198 19.15 -6.83 -5.83
N LEU A 199 19.65 -7.56 -4.84
CA LEU A 199 19.22 -7.49 -3.44
C LEU A 199 19.58 -6.14 -2.82
N GLY A 200 18.71 -5.65 -1.94
CA GLY A 200 18.84 -4.33 -1.30
C GLY A 200 18.42 -3.15 -2.19
N ARG A 201 17.99 -3.39 -3.44
CA ARG A 201 17.36 -2.37 -4.29
C ARG A 201 15.86 -2.31 -4.02
N LEU A 202 15.31 -1.09 -4.06
CA LEU A 202 13.86 -0.86 -4.00
C LEU A 202 13.10 -1.66 -5.05
N HIS A 203 11.80 -1.86 -4.85
CA HIS A 203 10.93 -2.55 -5.80
C HIS A 203 10.87 -1.84 -7.15
N GLU A 204 11.68 -2.28 -8.12
CA GLU A 204 11.83 -1.59 -9.41
C GLU A 204 10.51 -1.52 -10.18
N THR A 205 9.75 -2.61 -10.24
CA THR A 205 8.47 -2.64 -10.95
C THR A 205 7.42 -1.72 -10.34
N ALA A 206 7.31 -1.72 -9.01
CA ALA A 206 6.40 -0.83 -8.30
C ALA A 206 6.84 0.63 -8.47
N TYR A 207 8.15 0.89 -8.50
CA TYR A 207 8.71 2.21 -8.73
C TYR A 207 8.50 2.71 -10.16
N GLU A 208 8.71 1.87 -11.17
CA GLU A 208 8.45 2.18 -12.58
C GLU A 208 6.97 2.54 -12.77
N LYS A 209 6.05 1.70 -12.26
CA LYS A 209 4.62 1.97 -12.34
C LYS A 209 4.21 3.22 -11.53
N PHE A 210 4.81 3.42 -10.36
CA PHE A 210 4.60 4.63 -9.58
C PHE A 210 5.00 5.89 -10.35
N HIS A 211 6.16 5.88 -11.01
CA HIS A 211 6.59 7.00 -11.85
C HIS A 211 5.66 7.21 -13.03
N GLU A 212 5.30 6.14 -13.74
CA GLU A 212 4.35 6.20 -14.85
C GLU A 212 3.03 6.88 -14.43
N LEU A 213 2.38 6.39 -13.37
CA LEU A 213 1.11 6.95 -12.88
C LEU A 213 1.26 8.37 -12.32
N LEU A 214 2.38 8.67 -11.67
CA LEU A 214 2.64 9.99 -11.11
C LEU A 214 2.91 11.02 -12.21
N ASP A 215 3.64 10.64 -13.26
CA ASP A 215 3.97 11.52 -14.37
C ASP A 215 2.71 11.89 -15.17
N LEU A 216 1.69 11.01 -15.25
CA LEU A 216 0.37 11.35 -15.80
C LEU A 216 -0.30 12.52 -15.07
N LEU A 217 -0.22 12.53 -13.72
CA LEU A 217 -0.79 13.61 -12.92
C LEU A 217 0.07 14.88 -12.96
N GLN A 218 1.37 14.74 -13.19
CA GLN A 218 2.27 15.87 -13.32
C GLN A 218 2.21 16.55 -14.68
N LYS A 219 1.90 15.79 -15.72
CA LYS A 219 1.77 16.26 -17.09
C LYS A 219 0.46 15.74 -17.65
N PRO A 220 -0.69 16.23 -17.12
CA PRO A 220 -1.98 15.82 -17.66
C PRO A 220 -2.02 16.30 -19.11
N VAL A 221 -1.92 15.36 -20.04
CA VAL A 221 -2.21 15.63 -21.44
C VAL A 221 -3.69 16.00 -21.47
N GLY A 222 -4.01 17.23 -21.85
CA GLY A 222 -5.40 17.67 -21.87
C GLY A 222 -6.24 16.69 -22.68
N GLU A 223 -7.38 16.24 -22.13
CA GLU A 223 -8.34 15.34 -22.78
C GLU A 223 -8.85 15.81 -24.16
N ARG A 224 -8.45 17.00 -24.62
CA ARG A 224 -8.80 17.55 -25.93
C ARG A 224 -7.84 17.21 -27.06
N ASP A 225 -6.70 16.57 -26.82
CA ASP A 225 -5.69 16.38 -27.87
C ASP A 225 -5.64 14.98 -28.51
N ARG A 226 -6.40 13.99 -28.03
CA ARG A 226 -6.52 12.70 -28.74
C ARG A 226 -7.58 12.68 -29.84
N ARG A 227 -8.55 13.62 -29.87
CA ARG A 227 -9.65 13.62 -30.86
C ARG A 227 -9.69 14.79 -31.84
N VAL A 228 -8.81 15.79 -31.74
CA VAL A 228 -8.85 16.94 -32.66
C VAL A 228 -7.44 17.38 -33.07
N GLN A 229 -6.85 16.67 -34.04
CA GLN A 229 -5.79 17.23 -34.90
C GLN A 229 -6.38 18.25 -35.90
N GLU A 230 -7.40 19.02 -35.51
CA GLU A 230 -8.01 20.02 -36.37
C GLU A 230 -8.53 21.23 -35.60
N LYS A 231 -7.63 22.22 -35.48
CA LYS A 231 -7.92 23.62 -35.18
C LYS A 231 -8.42 23.90 -33.77
N LEU A 232 -7.57 24.54 -32.97
CA LEU A 232 -7.85 25.90 -32.47
C LEU A 232 -6.65 26.44 -31.72
N ASP A 233 -6.27 27.67 -32.09
CA ASP A 233 -5.43 28.55 -31.28
C ASP A 233 -6.06 28.72 -29.88
N ARG A 234 -5.40 28.25 -28.83
CA ARG A 234 -5.47 28.80 -27.47
C ARG A 234 -4.32 28.27 -26.62
N GLU A 235 -3.69 29.20 -25.92
CA GLU A 235 -2.56 29.07 -25.01
C GLU A 235 -2.91 28.24 -23.76
N ASP A 236 -3.25 26.96 -23.92
CA ASP A 236 -3.20 26.00 -22.81
C ASP A 236 -1.77 25.44 -22.77
N GLU A 237 -0.84 26.22 -22.24
CA GLU A 237 0.52 25.76 -21.93
C GLU A 237 0.40 24.47 -21.11
N GLU A 238 1.08 23.40 -21.55
CA GLU A 238 1.25 22.14 -20.83
C GLU A 238 1.65 22.42 -19.36
N ARG A 239 0.67 22.51 -18.45
CA ARG A 239 0.94 22.81 -17.04
C ARG A 239 1.63 21.60 -16.42
N GLU A 240 2.93 21.72 -16.19
CA GLU A 240 3.69 20.75 -15.40
C GLU A 240 3.38 20.97 -13.89
N TYR A 241 2.59 20.08 -13.30
CA TYR A 241 2.25 20.10 -11.88
C TYR A 241 3.46 19.65 -11.04
N SER A 242 3.79 20.42 -10.00
CA SER A 242 4.76 20.01 -9.01
C SER A 242 4.23 18.87 -8.14
N MET A 243 5.10 18.21 -7.37
CA MET A 243 4.69 17.19 -6.40
C MET A 243 3.66 17.71 -5.39
N ARG A 244 3.78 18.98 -5.02
CA ARG A 244 2.83 19.64 -4.13
C ARG A 244 1.48 19.81 -4.82
N ASP A 245 1.47 20.20 -6.09
CA ASP A 245 0.22 20.39 -6.83
C ASP A 245 -0.49 19.04 -7.04
N VAL A 246 0.24 17.95 -7.29
CA VAL A 246 -0.35 16.59 -7.33
C VAL A 246 -1.02 16.21 -6.02
N ILE A 247 -0.40 16.54 -4.88
CA ILE A 247 -1.01 16.34 -3.55
C ILE A 247 -2.24 17.23 -3.37
N VAL A 248 -2.20 18.47 -3.82
CA VAL A 248 -3.29 19.42 -3.59
C VAL A 248 -4.50 19.04 -4.43
N GLU A 249 -4.30 18.83 -5.72
CA GLU A 249 -5.35 18.65 -6.72
C GLU A 249 -5.92 17.23 -6.76
N TYR A 250 -5.05 16.21 -6.70
CA TYR A 250 -5.46 14.83 -6.94
C TYR A 250 -5.51 13.99 -5.66
N LEU A 251 -4.38 13.91 -4.94
CA LEU A 251 -4.26 12.97 -3.83
C LEU A 251 -4.87 13.51 -2.54
N GLY A 252 -5.06 14.82 -2.40
CA GLY A 252 -5.39 15.44 -1.12
C GLY A 252 -6.80 15.17 -0.64
N MET A 253 -7.76 15.08 -1.57
CA MET A 253 -9.17 14.73 -1.32
C MET A 253 -9.75 15.35 -0.03
N ASN A 254 -9.46 16.62 0.21
CA ASN A 254 -9.90 17.40 1.38
C ASN A 254 -9.46 16.88 2.76
N VAL A 255 -8.49 15.98 2.83
CA VAL A 255 -7.83 15.59 4.08
C VAL A 255 -7.00 16.77 4.61
N PRO A 256 -7.17 17.20 5.88
CA PRO A 256 -6.43 18.34 6.40
C PRO A 256 -4.92 18.11 6.37
N GLU A 257 -4.13 19.11 5.95
CA GLU A 257 -2.65 19.02 5.95
C GLU A 257 -2.06 19.26 7.34
N ALA A 258 -2.73 20.06 8.18
CA ALA A 258 -2.23 20.47 9.48
C ALA A 258 -1.80 19.26 10.34
N ARG A 259 -0.56 19.30 10.86
CA ARG A 259 -0.03 18.28 11.77
C ARG A 259 -0.78 18.22 13.11
N ASN A 260 -1.55 19.26 13.43
CA ASN A 260 -2.29 19.34 14.67
C ASN A 260 -3.44 18.32 14.66
N LEU A 261 -3.32 17.30 15.52
CA LEU A 261 -4.33 16.27 15.73
C LEU A 261 -5.36 16.67 16.81
N ALA A 262 -5.20 17.83 17.44
CA ALA A 262 -6.12 18.30 18.47
C ALA A 262 -7.51 18.52 17.87
N GLY A 263 -8.53 17.91 18.48
CA GLY A 263 -9.91 17.95 17.99
C GLY A 263 -10.27 16.90 16.94
N MET A 264 -9.33 16.04 16.52
CA MET A 264 -9.65 14.89 15.66
C MET A 264 -10.17 13.69 16.47
N THR A 265 -11.25 13.09 15.97
CA THR A 265 -11.76 11.80 16.46
C THR A 265 -10.75 10.67 16.21
N PRO A 266 -10.85 9.53 16.92
CA PRO A 266 -10.03 8.35 16.63
C PRO A 266 -10.08 7.91 15.16
N LEU A 267 -11.27 7.92 14.54
CA LEU A 267 -11.46 7.57 13.13
C LEU A 267 -10.76 8.56 12.18
N GLN A 268 -10.90 9.86 12.41
CA GLN A 268 -10.19 10.88 11.62
C GLN A 268 -8.67 10.73 11.71
N ARG A 269 -8.13 10.44 12.91
CA ARG A 269 -6.70 10.18 13.09
C ARG A 269 -6.26 8.90 12.36
N LEU A 270 -7.09 7.87 12.36
CA LEU A 270 -6.84 6.62 11.65
C LEU A 270 -6.75 6.87 10.14
N VAL A 271 -7.73 7.54 9.55
CA VAL A 271 -7.75 7.87 8.12
C VAL A 271 -6.58 8.78 7.75
N LYS A 272 -6.33 9.86 8.50
CA LYS A 272 -5.22 10.78 8.24
C LYS A 272 -3.85 10.11 8.33
N ARG A 273 -3.65 9.18 9.26
CA ARG A 273 -2.38 8.42 9.40
C ARG A 273 -2.03 7.65 8.14
N PHE A 274 -3.05 7.24 7.37
CA PHE A 274 -2.89 6.41 6.19
C PHE A 274 -2.90 7.21 4.88
N TRP A 275 -3.00 8.52 4.95
CA TRP A 275 -3.03 9.39 3.78
C TRP A 275 -1.61 9.88 3.40
N PRO A 276 -1.25 9.88 2.11
CA PRO A 276 0.07 10.34 1.69
C PRO A 276 0.27 11.84 1.94
N ASN A 277 1.53 12.23 2.09
CA ASN A 277 1.95 13.62 2.19
C ASN A 277 3.08 13.93 1.19
N GLU A 278 3.37 15.22 1.00
CA GLU A 278 4.39 15.68 0.07
C GLU A 278 5.77 15.05 0.35
N SER A 279 6.15 14.92 1.62
CA SER A 279 7.45 14.34 1.99
C SER A 279 7.55 12.85 1.65
N SER A 280 6.48 12.07 1.85
CA SER A 280 6.47 10.65 1.50
C SER A 280 6.55 10.45 -0.02
N LEU A 281 5.77 11.19 -0.81
CA LEU A 281 5.86 11.10 -2.27
C LEU A 281 7.23 11.54 -2.80
N PHE A 282 7.81 12.60 -2.22
CA PHE A 282 9.17 13.02 -2.57
C PHE A 282 10.21 11.95 -2.24
N ASN A 283 10.11 11.30 -1.08
CA ASN A 283 11.02 10.21 -0.70
C ASN A 283 10.90 9.00 -1.63
N MET A 284 9.67 8.59 -1.96
CA MET A 284 9.41 7.52 -2.94
C MET A 284 9.99 7.87 -4.31
N ARG A 285 9.72 9.07 -4.84
CA ARG A 285 10.24 9.53 -6.14
C ARG A 285 11.77 9.55 -6.19
N ASN A 286 12.41 9.92 -5.10
CA ASN A 286 13.87 10.00 -5.01
C ASN A 286 14.54 8.72 -4.49
N ARG A 287 13.83 7.59 -4.46
CA ARG A 287 14.36 6.29 -4.04
C ARG A 287 14.96 6.28 -2.63
N LYS A 288 14.37 7.04 -1.71
CA LYS A 288 14.73 7.04 -0.28
C LYS A 288 13.94 6.04 0.54
N GLU A 289 12.74 5.67 0.07
CA GLU A 289 11.86 4.66 0.66
C GLU A 289 11.14 3.90 -0.46
N ASP A 290 10.66 2.69 -0.17
CA ASP A 290 9.84 1.93 -1.12
C ASP A 290 8.51 2.62 -1.39
N VAL A 291 7.95 2.35 -2.57
CA VAL A 291 6.62 2.82 -2.94
C VAL A 291 5.57 2.19 -2.01
N SER A 292 4.79 3.05 -1.35
CA SER A 292 3.68 2.61 -0.49
C SER A 292 2.53 2.02 -1.30
N ARG A 293 1.98 0.91 -0.78
CA ARG A 293 0.73 0.30 -1.26
C ARG A 293 -0.40 1.31 -1.39
N LYS A 294 -0.55 2.22 -0.43
CA LYS A 294 -1.66 3.19 -0.42
C LYS A 294 -1.52 4.23 -1.51
N VAL A 295 -0.30 4.67 -1.79
CA VAL A 295 -0.05 5.61 -2.89
C VAL A 295 -0.34 4.94 -4.23
N MET A 296 0.06 3.68 -4.41
CA MET A 296 -0.29 2.92 -5.61
C MET A 296 -1.80 2.78 -5.79
N ILE A 297 -2.55 2.49 -4.71
CA ILE A 297 -4.01 2.43 -4.76
C ILE A 297 -4.61 3.78 -5.17
N LEU A 298 -4.20 4.88 -4.54
CA LEU A 298 -4.75 6.20 -4.85
C LEU A 298 -4.41 6.66 -6.26
N LEU A 299 -3.16 6.46 -6.70
CA LEU A 299 -2.76 6.76 -8.08
C LEU A 299 -3.59 5.94 -9.06
N TYR A 300 -3.74 4.63 -8.84
CA TYR A 300 -4.57 3.78 -9.69
C TYR A 300 -6.04 4.24 -9.74
N LEU A 301 -6.62 4.63 -8.60
CA LEU A 301 -8.01 5.12 -8.54
C LEU A 301 -8.24 6.44 -9.28
N ILE A 302 -7.25 7.34 -9.26
CA ILE A 302 -7.39 8.69 -9.85
C ILE A 302 -7.03 8.69 -11.32
N THR A 303 -6.02 7.90 -11.68
CA THR A 303 -5.58 7.77 -13.08
C THR A 303 -6.47 6.81 -13.87
N GLU A 304 -7.38 6.10 -13.19
CA GLU A 304 -8.23 5.03 -13.73
C GLU A 304 -7.54 4.26 -14.86
N ALA A 305 -6.33 3.73 -14.59
CA ALA A 305 -5.57 2.96 -15.56
C ALA A 305 -6.30 1.63 -15.85
N PHE A 306 -7.43 1.64 -16.57
CA PHE A 306 -7.47 1.77 -18.02
C PHE A 306 -8.94 1.75 -18.50
N ASP A 307 -9.41 2.89 -18.98
CA ASP A 307 -10.37 3.00 -20.10
C ASP A 307 -9.71 2.63 -21.45
N GLU A 308 -8.50 2.04 -21.44
CA GLU A 308 -7.87 1.54 -22.66
C GLU A 308 -8.41 0.16 -23.01
N GLU A 309 -9.36 0.17 -23.94
CA GLU A 309 -9.30 -0.66 -25.14
C GLU A 309 -7.83 -0.89 -25.54
N THR A 310 -7.23 -1.99 -25.12
CA THR A 310 -5.98 -2.43 -25.74
C THR A 310 -6.31 -2.77 -27.19
N GLU A 311 -5.82 -1.95 -28.14
CA GLU A 311 -6.00 -2.15 -29.59
C GLU A 311 -5.46 -3.51 -30.11
N ASP A 312 -4.89 -4.37 -29.27
CA ASP A 312 -4.22 -5.61 -29.67
C ASP A 312 -4.68 -6.90 -28.96
N GLU A 313 -5.87 -6.94 -28.32
CA GLU A 313 -6.49 -8.22 -27.93
C GLU A 313 -7.91 -8.33 -28.49
N GLU A 314 -8.02 -8.89 -29.71
CA GLU A 314 -9.24 -9.51 -30.26
C GLU A 314 -9.65 -10.72 -29.39
N GLU A 315 -10.04 -10.52 -28.13
CA GLU A 315 -10.66 -11.55 -27.30
C GLU A 315 -11.69 -10.97 -26.31
N ASN A 316 -12.77 -10.40 -26.86
CA ASN A 316 -14.14 -10.44 -26.33
C ASN A 316 -14.37 -10.10 -24.83
N TYR A 317 -14.06 -8.87 -24.41
CA TYR A 317 -14.76 -8.20 -23.31
C TYR A 317 -15.00 -6.71 -23.65
N PRO A 318 -16.14 -6.37 -24.26
CA PRO A 318 -16.59 -4.98 -24.34
C PRO A 318 -17.31 -4.63 -23.03
N ASP A 319 -16.58 -4.36 -21.95
CA ASP A 319 -17.20 -3.92 -20.70
C ASP A 319 -17.14 -2.40 -20.59
N ASP A 320 -18.04 -1.71 -21.28
CA ASP A 320 -18.46 -0.37 -20.90
C ASP A 320 -19.04 -0.48 -19.49
N LEU A 321 -18.21 -0.27 -18.46
CA LEU A 321 -18.63 -0.33 -17.06
C LEU A 321 -19.82 0.61 -16.81
N GLU A 322 -20.03 1.64 -17.63
CA GLU A 322 -21.17 2.54 -17.58
C GLU A 322 -22.52 1.80 -17.51
N ASP A 323 -22.66 0.69 -18.23
CA ASP A 323 -23.90 -0.11 -18.31
C ASP A 323 -24.06 -1.14 -17.17
N GLU A 324 -22.97 -1.43 -16.44
CA GLU A 324 -23.00 -2.39 -15.33
C GLU A 324 -23.70 -1.82 -14.09
N ASP A 325 -24.41 -2.66 -13.34
CA ASP A 325 -24.94 -2.21 -12.06
C ASP A 325 -23.80 -1.94 -11.05
N ALA A 326 -24.09 -1.15 -10.01
CA ALA A 326 -23.08 -0.68 -9.08
C ALA A 326 -22.38 -1.83 -8.29
N ASP A 327 -23.06 -2.96 -8.06
CA ASP A 327 -22.47 -4.12 -7.39
C ASP A 327 -21.52 -4.85 -8.35
N THR A 328 -21.92 -5.05 -9.61
CA THR A 328 -21.07 -5.69 -10.63
C THR A 328 -19.81 -4.86 -10.91
N ARG A 329 -19.95 -3.52 -11.03
CA ARG A 329 -18.82 -2.58 -11.15
C ARG A 329 -17.83 -2.70 -10.00
N LEU A 330 -18.33 -2.78 -8.76
CA LEU A 330 -17.49 -2.98 -7.59
C LEU A 330 -16.73 -4.30 -7.65
N GLU A 331 -17.39 -5.39 -8.07
CA GLU A 331 -16.76 -6.70 -8.20
C GLU A 331 -15.62 -6.69 -9.23
N ILE A 332 -15.85 -6.13 -10.42
CA ILE A 332 -14.84 -6.02 -11.48
C ILE A 332 -13.65 -5.17 -11.02
N ARG A 333 -13.91 -3.98 -10.45
CA ARG A 333 -12.84 -3.08 -9.97
C ARG A 333 -12.07 -3.67 -8.80
N PHE A 334 -12.72 -4.42 -7.91
CA PHE A 334 -12.06 -5.15 -6.83
C PHE A 334 -11.08 -6.19 -7.37
N GLU A 335 -11.46 -6.97 -8.37
CA GLU A 335 -10.61 -7.97 -9.01
C GLU A 335 -9.45 -7.33 -9.77
N LYS A 336 -9.70 -6.29 -10.57
CA LYS A 336 -8.67 -5.51 -11.28
C LYS A 336 -7.64 -4.90 -10.31
N MET A 337 -8.09 -4.26 -9.23
CA MET A 337 -7.18 -3.70 -8.22
C MET A 337 -6.36 -4.78 -7.51
N ASN A 338 -6.96 -5.93 -7.17
CA ASN A 338 -6.23 -7.03 -6.56
C ASN A 338 -5.18 -7.64 -7.52
N LEU A 339 -5.49 -7.74 -8.80
CA LEU A 339 -4.53 -8.16 -9.82
C LEU A 339 -3.37 -7.15 -9.93
N PHE A 340 -3.67 -5.86 -9.95
CA PHE A 340 -2.68 -4.79 -9.94
C PHE A 340 -1.77 -4.87 -8.71
N LEU A 341 -2.34 -4.94 -7.51
CA LEU A 341 -1.57 -5.04 -6.26
C LEU A 341 -0.69 -6.30 -6.23
N ASN A 342 -1.22 -7.45 -6.63
CA ASN A 342 -0.48 -8.70 -6.67
C ASN A 342 0.69 -8.66 -7.67
N THR A 343 0.49 -8.01 -8.82
CA THR A 343 1.53 -7.82 -9.85
C THR A 343 2.75 -7.10 -9.31
N TYR A 344 2.53 -6.12 -8.42
CA TYR A 344 3.59 -5.35 -7.77
C TYR A 344 4.00 -5.87 -6.38
N GLY A 345 3.58 -7.08 -6.01
CA GLY A 345 3.97 -7.72 -4.76
C GLY A 345 3.36 -7.08 -3.50
N MET A 346 2.24 -6.38 -3.65
CA MET A 346 1.52 -5.71 -2.58
C MET A 346 0.36 -6.58 -2.08
N ASN A 347 -0.06 -6.36 -0.83
CA ASN A 347 -1.21 -7.09 -0.29
C ASN A 347 -2.50 -6.71 -1.02
N LEU A 348 -3.38 -7.69 -1.18
CA LEU A 348 -4.72 -7.51 -1.73
C LEU A 348 -5.55 -6.58 -0.83
N LEU A 349 -6.64 -6.04 -1.38
CA LEU A 349 -7.62 -5.26 -0.61
C LEU A 349 -8.27 -6.11 0.49
N ASP A 350 -8.31 -5.59 1.70
CA ASP A 350 -8.97 -6.20 2.85
C ASP A 350 -10.17 -5.36 3.28
N PRO A 351 -11.42 -5.83 3.12
CA PRO A 351 -12.59 -5.10 3.59
C PRO A 351 -12.58 -4.84 5.10
N GLY A 352 -11.77 -5.56 5.89
CA GLY A 352 -11.55 -5.29 7.32
C GLY A 352 -10.61 -4.11 7.60
N ASN A 353 -9.92 -3.57 6.60
CA ASN A 353 -9.06 -2.40 6.74
C ASN A 353 -9.85 -1.12 6.45
N ALA A 354 -9.73 -0.10 7.31
CA ALA A 354 -10.50 1.14 7.16
C ALA A 354 -10.19 1.93 5.88
N PHE A 355 -8.94 1.92 5.43
CA PHE A 355 -8.54 2.59 4.18
C PHE A 355 -9.07 1.81 2.97
N ASP A 356 -8.86 0.49 2.94
CA ASP A 356 -9.35 -0.34 1.84
C ASP A 356 -10.89 -0.32 1.78
N LEU A 357 -11.57 -0.23 2.91
CA LEU A 357 -13.03 -0.12 2.95
C LEU A 357 -13.53 1.20 2.32
N LEU A 358 -12.80 2.30 2.49
CA LEU A 358 -13.09 3.56 1.78
C LEU A 358 -12.86 3.44 0.27
N VAL A 359 -11.80 2.74 -0.13
CA VAL A 359 -11.49 2.43 -1.53
C VAL A 359 -12.59 1.57 -2.16
N LEU A 360 -13.06 0.53 -1.46
CA LEU A 360 -14.16 -0.31 -1.92
C LEU A 360 -15.45 0.49 -2.08
N TYR A 361 -15.75 1.37 -1.12
CA TYR A 361 -16.90 2.27 -1.22
C TYR A 361 -16.81 3.19 -2.45
N SER A 362 -15.62 3.70 -2.76
CA SER A 362 -15.43 4.62 -3.88
C SER A 362 -15.52 3.92 -5.24
N MET A 363 -15.01 2.69 -5.35
CA MET A 363 -15.10 1.87 -6.56
C MET A 363 -16.53 1.57 -7.03
N LYS A 364 -17.52 1.67 -6.13
CA LYS A 364 -18.94 1.47 -6.44
C LYS A 364 -19.56 2.63 -7.24
N ALA A 365 -19.00 3.83 -7.15
CA ALA A 365 -19.47 4.98 -7.93
C ALA A 365 -18.98 4.92 -9.38
N GLN A 366 -19.59 5.71 -10.27
CA GLN A 366 -19.09 5.90 -11.64
C GLN A 366 -17.65 6.43 -11.59
N GLU A 367 -17.47 7.57 -10.93
CA GLU A 367 -16.16 8.21 -10.75
C GLU A 367 -15.60 7.90 -9.35
N SER A 368 -14.58 7.04 -9.31
CA SER A 368 -14.05 6.54 -8.03
C SER A 368 -13.38 7.65 -7.19
N GLY A 369 -12.68 8.58 -7.85
CA GLY A 369 -11.95 9.67 -7.18
C GLY A 369 -12.87 10.66 -6.46
N GLU A 370 -13.92 11.13 -7.14
CA GLU A 370 -14.87 12.09 -6.57
C GLU A 370 -15.59 11.52 -5.36
N ARG A 371 -16.06 10.27 -5.47
CA ARG A 371 -16.81 9.61 -4.39
C ARG A 371 -15.99 9.47 -3.12
N MET A 372 -14.68 9.21 -3.24
CA MET A 372 -13.79 9.13 -2.10
C MET A 372 -13.62 10.51 -1.43
N ALA A 373 -13.49 11.57 -2.23
CA ALA A 373 -13.40 12.94 -1.73
C ALA A 373 -14.66 13.39 -0.98
N GLU A 374 -15.86 13.02 -1.44
CA GLU A 374 -17.12 13.32 -0.75
C GLU A 374 -17.19 12.70 0.66
N VAL A 375 -16.71 11.45 0.83
CA VAL A 375 -16.68 10.80 2.15
C VAL A 375 -15.70 11.48 3.07
N LEU A 376 -14.53 11.85 2.55
CA LEU A 376 -13.51 12.54 3.33
C LEU A 376 -13.99 13.93 3.74
N ASP A 377 -14.68 14.65 2.86
CA ASP A 377 -15.36 15.91 3.19
C ASP A 377 -16.40 15.73 4.30
N ALA A 378 -17.23 14.69 4.22
CA ALA A 378 -18.20 14.37 5.26
C ALA A 378 -17.52 14.00 6.59
N LEU A 379 -16.38 13.29 6.53
CA LEU A 379 -15.63 12.84 7.70
C LEU A 379 -14.89 14.00 8.40
N PHE A 380 -14.33 14.94 7.64
CA PHE A 380 -13.54 16.06 8.15
C PHE A 380 -14.31 17.39 8.24
N MET A 381 -15.63 17.38 7.98
CA MET A 381 -16.50 18.54 8.06
C MET A 381 -16.30 19.33 9.37
N GLY A 382 -16.00 20.63 9.26
CA GLY A 382 -15.78 21.52 10.40
C GLY A 382 -14.32 21.67 10.87
N GLN A 383 -13.38 20.89 10.33
CA GLN A 383 -11.94 21.13 10.51
C GLN A 383 -11.44 21.97 9.33
N GLY A 384 -11.21 23.28 9.57
CA GLY A 384 -10.68 24.28 8.63
C GLY A 384 -10.55 23.82 7.18
N ARG A 385 -11.53 24.17 6.34
CA ARG A 385 -11.48 23.96 4.88
C ARG A 385 -10.14 24.45 4.33
N ARG A 386 -9.59 23.73 3.35
CA ARG A 386 -8.63 24.31 2.41
C ARG A 386 -9.25 25.60 1.88
N LYS A 387 -8.63 26.75 2.13
CA LYS A 387 -8.95 27.94 1.33
C LYS A 387 -8.50 27.57 -0.08
N LYS A 388 -9.44 27.40 -1.02
CA LYS A 388 -9.11 27.55 -2.44
C LYS A 388 -8.29 28.83 -2.54
N VAL A 389 -7.14 28.76 -3.19
CA VAL A 389 -6.43 29.97 -3.59
C VAL A 389 -7.42 30.68 -4.51
N GLU A 390 -8.17 31.64 -3.98
CA GLU A 390 -8.86 32.61 -4.80
C GLU A 390 -7.76 33.26 -5.64
N GLU A 391 -7.86 33.12 -6.96
CA GLU A 391 -7.07 33.89 -7.91
C GLU A 391 -7.17 35.34 -7.47
N SER A 392 -6.10 35.85 -6.87
CA SER A 392 -6.02 37.26 -6.55
C SER A 392 -5.92 37.98 -7.89
N GLU A 393 -7.05 38.48 -8.37
CA GLU A 393 -7.13 39.61 -9.28
C GLU A 393 -6.43 40.82 -8.64
N THR A 394 -5.10 40.82 -8.65
CA THR A 394 -4.35 42.06 -8.57
C THR A 394 -3.88 42.36 -9.98
N GLY A 395 -4.81 42.93 -10.76
CA GLY A 395 -4.49 43.63 -11.97
C GLY A 395 -3.39 44.65 -11.68
N ARG A 396 -2.24 44.47 -12.33
CA ARG A 396 -1.22 45.51 -12.45
C ARG A 396 -1.85 46.67 -13.23
N GLY A 397 -2.37 47.65 -12.49
CA GLY A 397 -2.58 48.99 -13.02
C GLY A 397 -1.21 49.59 -13.36
N TYR A 398 -0.88 49.59 -14.65
CA TYR A 398 0.14 50.47 -15.19
C TYR A 398 -0.35 51.91 -15.06
N ASP A 399 0.18 52.65 -14.08
CA ASP A 399 0.03 54.09 -14.06
C ASP A 399 1.06 54.69 -15.02
N LYS A 400 0.57 55.13 -16.18
CA LYS A 400 1.28 56.02 -17.11
C LYS A 400 0.79 57.43 -16.83
N GLY A 401 1.70 58.35 -16.53
CA GLY A 401 1.35 59.77 -16.49
C GLY A 401 2.50 60.67 -16.05
N ASP A 402 3.33 61.06 -17.01
CA ASP A 402 4.27 62.18 -16.94
C ASP A 402 3.54 63.51 -16.65
N ALA A 403 4.10 64.32 -15.73
CA ALA A 403 4.34 65.78 -15.85
C ALA A 403 4.85 66.36 -14.52
#